data_AF-A0A7R9PRC8-F1
#
_entry.id   AF-A0A7R9PRC8-F1
#
_cell.length_a   1.000
_cell.length_b   1.000
_cell.length_c   1.000
_cell.angle_alpha   90.00
_cell.angle_beta   90.00
_cell.angle_gamma   90.00
#
_symmetry.space_group_name_H-M   'P 1'
#
loop_
_entity.id
_entity.type
_entity.pdbx_description
1 polymer ?
#
loop_
_entity_poly.entity_id
_entity_poly.type
_entity_poly.pdbx_seq_one_letter_code
_entity_poly.pdbx_strand_id
1 'polypeptide(L)'
;MGLVIRFRCDAEVAQILLGAKFGCDITTEAPHLIRVAHFLGLEVVGVSFHVGSGCEDPPVFRRGIAAARKLFDYAATLGYNFNYLDLGGGYPGNAGTSFDKIADVINLALEEFFPDPSVKVIAEPGQFFVASAFALATNIHSKREVCNNDEKDGSVTHIMYYINDGVFGAFNCVANPNNHPVPVPLKSHDGKLTPSSIWGPTCHSLDQVVENINLPTMNIGDWLMFKDMGAYTLVAATTFNSFPCSKVHALINKHYRLLLKDHLSLAEVRIATGNMIFRLGLDENGERQDGVENWSCYQELTVDKSKLLHLKEDCSP
;
A
#
# COMPACT_ATOMS: atom_id res chain seq x y z
N MET A 1 -27.96 -5.73 -11.79
CA MET A 1 -26.69 -5.19 -11.25
C MET A 1 -26.66 -3.74 -11.69
N GLY A 2 -26.95 -2.82 -10.77
CA GLY A 2 -27.13 -1.40 -11.10
C GLY A 2 -25.82 -0.66 -11.34
N LEU A 3 -25.89 0.45 -12.08
CA LEU A 3 -24.77 1.35 -12.35
C LEU A 3 -24.53 2.31 -11.18
N VAL A 4 -23.27 2.67 -10.97
CA VAL A 4 -22.84 3.69 -9.99
C VAL A 4 -22.08 4.78 -10.75
N ILE A 5 -22.47 6.05 -10.55
CA ILE A 5 -21.81 7.18 -11.21
C ILE A 5 -20.67 7.68 -10.33
N ARG A 6 -19.44 7.62 -10.85
CA ARG A 6 -18.27 8.16 -10.17
C ARG A 6 -18.07 9.64 -10.49
N PHE A 7 -18.13 10.50 -9.48
CA PHE A 7 -17.80 11.92 -9.63
C PHE A 7 -16.39 12.24 -9.09
N ARG A 8 -15.82 13.34 -9.58
CA ARG A 8 -14.49 13.80 -9.17
C ARG A 8 -14.55 14.45 -7.79
N CYS A 9 -13.66 14.03 -6.90
CA CYS A 9 -13.49 14.59 -5.56
C CYS A 9 -12.01 14.47 -5.21
N ASP A 10 -11.25 15.55 -5.34
CA ASP A 10 -9.80 15.53 -5.08
C ASP A 10 -9.49 16.06 -3.68
N ALA A 11 -8.63 15.34 -2.96
CA ALA A 11 -7.98 15.85 -1.76
C ALA A 11 -7.00 16.96 -2.11
N GLU A 12 -6.82 17.93 -1.20
CA GLU A 12 -5.77 18.93 -1.35
C GLU A 12 -4.38 18.30 -1.24
N VAL A 13 -4.25 17.29 -0.37
CA VAL A 13 -3.01 16.56 -0.11
C VAL A 13 -3.28 15.06 -0.16
N ALA A 14 -2.67 14.40 -1.14
CA ALA A 14 -2.67 12.94 -1.29
C ALA A 14 -1.39 12.46 -1.98
N GLN A 15 -0.97 11.24 -1.69
CA GLN A 15 0.19 10.61 -2.36
C GLN A 15 -0.03 10.43 -3.86
N ILE A 16 -1.26 10.06 -4.27
CA ILE A 16 -1.65 9.88 -5.68
C ILE A 16 -3.04 10.48 -5.91
N LEU A 17 -3.11 11.50 -6.75
CA LEU A 17 -4.37 12.06 -7.24
C LEU A 17 -4.90 11.25 -8.43
N LEU A 18 -6.18 10.90 -8.39
CA LEU A 18 -6.85 10.11 -9.44
C LEU A 18 -7.81 10.94 -10.30
N GLY A 19 -8.23 12.13 -9.82
CA GLY A 19 -9.26 12.95 -10.47
C GLY A 19 -8.90 13.48 -11.86
N ALA A 20 -7.61 13.58 -12.18
CA ALA A 20 -7.16 13.95 -13.52
C ALA A 20 -7.54 12.89 -14.58
N LYS A 21 -7.68 11.62 -14.17
CA LYS A 21 -7.98 10.48 -15.05
C LYS A 21 -9.44 10.03 -14.95
N PHE A 22 -10.05 10.12 -13.76
CA PHE A 22 -11.36 9.54 -13.48
C PHE A 22 -12.25 10.47 -12.65
N GLY A 23 -13.56 10.26 -12.76
CA GLY A 23 -14.58 11.02 -12.05
C GLY A 23 -15.12 12.15 -12.91
N CYS A 24 -16.42 12.15 -13.14
CA CYS A 24 -17.07 13.22 -13.88
C CYS A 24 -17.21 14.49 -13.03
N ASP A 25 -17.25 15.66 -13.68
CA ASP A 25 -17.56 16.92 -13.01
C ASP A 25 -18.94 16.84 -12.35
N ILE A 26 -18.99 17.26 -11.09
CA ILE A 26 -20.19 17.13 -10.27
C ILE A 26 -21.32 18.07 -10.69
N THR A 27 -20.98 19.23 -11.25
CA THR A 27 -21.96 20.30 -11.52
C THR A 27 -22.57 20.13 -12.91
N THR A 28 -21.76 19.67 -13.87
CA THR A 28 -22.10 19.67 -15.29
C THR A 28 -22.32 18.24 -15.83
N GLU A 29 -21.35 17.36 -15.63
CA GLU A 29 -21.32 16.03 -16.24
C GLU A 29 -22.17 15.01 -15.47
N ALA A 30 -22.05 14.93 -14.14
CA ALA A 30 -22.81 13.97 -13.34
C ALA A 30 -24.34 14.12 -13.53
N PRO A 31 -24.92 15.34 -13.45
CA PRO A 31 -26.36 15.52 -13.72
C PRO A 31 -26.72 15.16 -15.17
N HIS A 32 -25.85 15.45 -16.12
CA HIS A 32 -26.06 15.06 -17.53
C HIS A 32 -26.08 13.54 -17.70
N LEU A 33 -25.12 12.82 -17.11
CA LEU A 33 -25.04 11.36 -17.16
C LEU A 33 -26.27 10.70 -16.52
N ILE A 34 -26.77 11.22 -15.39
CA ILE A 34 -28.00 10.73 -14.75
C ILE A 34 -29.20 10.88 -15.71
N ARG A 35 -29.34 12.03 -16.39
CA ARG A 35 -30.41 12.24 -17.38
C ARG A 35 -30.29 11.31 -18.57
N VAL A 36 -29.08 11.12 -19.11
CA VAL A 36 -28.83 10.21 -20.24
C VAL A 36 -29.15 8.77 -19.84
N ALA A 37 -28.72 8.34 -18.66
CA ALA A 37 -29.05 7.01 -18.14
C ALA A 37 -30.57 6.81 -18.02
N HIS A 38 -31.29 7.84 -17.55
CA HIS A 38 -32.75 7.79 -17.44
C HIS A 38 -33.42 7.64 -18.81
N PHE A 39 -33.00 8.45 -19.78
CA PHE A 39 -33.49 8.39 -21.15
C PHE A 39 -33.23 7.02 -21.80
N LEU A 40 -32.09 6.39 -21.49
CA LEU A 40 -31.72 5.07 -21.98
C LEU A 40 -32.37 3.91 -21.19
N GLY A 41 -33.15 4.19 -20.15
CA GLY A 41 -33.76 3.17 -19.30
C GLY A 41 -32.75 2.34 -18.48
N LEU A 42 -31.58 2.90 -18.18
CA LEU A 42 -30.55 2.24 -17.40
C LEU A 42 -30.84 2.36 -15.90
N GLU A 43 -30.59 1.27 -15.16
CA GLU A 43 -30.71 1.27 -13.70
C GLU A 43 -29.44 1.86 -13.08
N VAL A 44 -29.55 3.08 -12.54
CA VAL A 44 -28.50 3.71 -11.71
C VAL A 44 -28.95 3.64 -10.25
N VAL A 45 -28.09 3.11 -9.39
CA VAL A 45 -28.42 2.83 -7.98
C VAL A 45 -27.72 3.77 -7.00
N GLY A 46 -26.78 4.59 -7.48
CA GLY A 46 -25.96 5.37 -6.58
C GLY A 46 -24.82 6.15 -7.23
N VAL A 47 -23.96 6.68 -6.38
CA VAL A 47 -22.75 7.39 -6.79
C VAL A 47 -21.54 6.91 -6.00
N SER A 48 -20.35 7.13 -6.57
CA SER A 48 -19.07 6.90 -5.91
C SER A 48 -18.15 8.11 -6.06
N PHE A 49 -17.16 8.21 -5.17
CA PHE A 49 -16.03 9.12 -5.33
C PHE A 49 -14.77 8.47 -4.79
N HIS A 50 -13.61 9.05 -5.08
CA HIS A 50 -12.34 8.60 -4.51
C HIS A 50 -11.43 9.80 -4.34
N VAL A 51 -10.93 10.01 -3.12
CA VAL A 51 -10.26 11.26 -2.72
C VAL A 51 -8.79 11.35 -3.15
N GLY A 52 -8.17 10.20 -3.38
CA GLY A 52 -6.76 10.05 -3.73
C GLY A 52 -6.08 9.05 -2.79
N SER A 53 -5.05 8.33 -3.24
CA SER A 53 -4.36 7.36 -2.36
C SER A 53 -3.50 8.10 -1.33
N GLY A 54 -3.48 7.64 -0.08
CA GLY A 54 -2.72 8.28 1.00
C GLY A 54 -3.17 9.70 1.26
N CYS A 55 -4.47 9.89 1.48
CA CYS A 55 -5.09 11.18 1.76
C CYS A 55 -4.69 11.69 3.16
N GLU A 56 -4.27 12.95 3.22
CA GLU A 56 -3.94 13.67 4.46
C GLU A 56 -4.86 14.88 4.70
N ASP A 57 -5.97 14.96 3.95
CA ASP A 57 -7.01 16.00 4.03
C ASP A 57 -8.35 15.37 4.48
N PRO A 58 -8.56 15.03 5.77
CA PRO A 58 -9.82 14.45 6.22
C PRO A 58 -11.10 15.21 5.78
N PRO A 59 -11.13 16.57 5.79
CA PRO A 59 -12.30 17.33 5.31
C PRO A 59 -12.79 16.99 3.89
N VAL A 60 -11.94 16.45 3.01
CA VAL A 60 -12.35 16.05 1.65
C VAL A 60 -13.48 15.03 1.65
N PHE A 61 -13.50 14.10 2.60
CA PHE A 61 -14.55 13.08 2.69
C PHE A 61 -15.91 13.70 2.97
N ARG A 62 -15.96 14.71 3.86
CA ARG A 62 -17.19 15.48 4.09
C ARG A 62 -17.62 16.21 2.81
N ARG A 63 -16.69 16.83 2.08
CA ARG A 63 -17.00 17.50 0.80
C ARG A 63 -17.60 16.50 -0.19
N GLY A 64 -17.01 15.32 -0.33
CA GLY A 64 -17.48 14.23 -1.18
C GLY A 64 -18.87 13.71 -0.79
N ILE A 65 -19.11 13.45 0.50
CA ILE A 65 -20.41 12.99 0.99
C ILE A 65 -21.50 14.05 0.76
N ALA A 66 -21.23 15.32 1.08
CA ALA A 66 -22.17 16.42 0.83
C ALA A 66 -22.49 16.58 -0.67
N ALA A 67 -21.49 16.38 -1.52
CA ALA A 67 -21.61 16.36 -2.97
C ALA A 67 -22.50 15.21 -3.46
N ALA A 68 -22.27 13.99 -2.95
CA ALA A 68 -23.06 12.81 -3.29
C ALA A 68 -24.54 13.02 -2.95
N ARG A 69 -24.85 13.64 -1.81
CA ARG A 69 -26.23 13.96 -1.41
C ARG A 69 -26.96 14.79 -2.46
N LYS A 70 -26.32 15.82 -2.99
CA LYS A 70 -26.89 16.67 -4.05
C LYS A 70 -27.23 15.86 -5.31
N LEU A 71 -26.42 14.87 -5.66
CA LEU A 71 -26.67 13.99 -6.81
C LEU A 71 -27.80 12.99 -6.54
N PHE A 72 -27.89 12.44 -5.33
CA PHE A 72 -29.04 11.61 -4.95
C PHE A 72 -30.35 12.40 -5.04
N ASP A 73 -30.38 13.64 -4.52
CA ASP A 73 -31.56 14.51 -4.56
C ASP A 73 -31.95 14.83 -6.00
N TYR A 74 -30.96 15.14 -6.84
CA TYR A 74 -31.19 15.37 -8.26
C TYR A 74 -31.75 14.13 -8.97
N ALA A 75 -31.18 12.94 -8.71
CA ALA A 75 -31.63 11.69 -9.31
C ALA A 75 -33.07 11.35 -8.92
N ALA A 76 -33.48 11.64 -7.68
CA ALA A 76 -34.85 11.47 -7.21
C ALA A 76 -35.85 12.30 -8.02
N THR A 77 -35.48 13.50 -8.48
CA THR A 77 -36.34 14.32 -9.36
C THR A 77 -36.62 13.67 -10.73
N LEU A 78 -35.78 12.70 -11.12
CA LEU A 78 -35.89 11.92 -12.36
C LEU A 78 -36.51 10.54 -12.10
N GLY A 79 -36.99 10.27 -10.88
CA GLY A 79 -37.62 9.00 -10.51
C GLY A 79 -36.64 7.87 -10.15
N TYR A 80 -35.36 8.16 -9.99
CA TYR A 80 -34.43 7.16 -9.44
C TYR A 80 -34.59 7.03 -7.92
N ASN A 81 -34.39 5.82 -7.42
CA ASN A 81 -34.26 5.54 -5.99
C ASN A 81 -32.83 5.09 -5.68
N PHE A 82 -31.91 6.06 -5.56
CA PHE A 82 -30.53 5.74 -5.19
C PHE A 82 -30.47 5.24 -3.75
N ASN A 83 -29.81 4.10 -3.55
CA ASN A 83 -29.66 3.44 -2.26
C ASN A 83 -28.22 2.96 -2.03
N TYR A 84 -27.26 3.45 -2.83
CA TYR A 84 -25.87 3.01 -2.80
C TYR A 84 -24.91 4.19 -2.80
N LEU A 85 -24.05 4.28 -1.79
CA LEU A 85 -22.98 5.28 -1.70
C LEU A 85 -21.65 4.56 -1.52
N ASP A 86 -20.70 4.88 -2.38
CA ASP A 86 -19.34 4.37 -2.28
C ASP A 86 -18.35 5.51 -2.03
N LEU A 87 -17.69 5.43 -0.87
CA LEU A 87 -16.73 6.43 -0.40
C LEU A 87 -15.33 6.27 -1.04
N GLY A 88 -15.13 5.20 -1.81
CA GLY A 88 -13.85 4.87 -2.42
C GLY A 88 -12.76 4.56 -1.39
N GLY A 89 -11.52 4.80 -1.78
CA GLY A 89 -10.34 4.56 -0.95
C GLY A 89 -9.66 5.84 -0.50
N GLY A 90 -8.34 5.73 -0.26
CA GLY A 90 -7.50 6.86 0.14
C GLY A 90 -7.09 6.89 1.61
N TYR A 91 -7.63 5.97 2.40
CA TYR A 91 -7.29 5.81 3.81
C TYR A 91 -5.79 5.47 3.99
N PRO A 92 -5.10 6.06 4.98
CA PRO A 92 -3.69 5.79 5.22
C PRO A 92 -3.51 4.38 5.82
N GLY A 93 -2.40 3.71 5.51
CA GLY A 93 -2.13 2.35 6.00
C GLY A 93 -0.75 2.12 6.62
N ASN A 94 0.14 3.12 6.56
CA ASN A 94 1.48 3.02 7.11
C ASN A 94 1.44 3.07 8.64
N ALA A 95 2.42 2.45 9.29
CA ALA A 95 2.56 2.51 10.73
C ALA A 95 2.69 3.97 11.20
N GLY A 96 1.98 4.32 12.28
CA GLY A 96 1.99 5.67 12.85
C GLY A 96 1.04 6.67 12.17
N THR A 97 0.34 6.29 11.10
CA THR A 97 -0.77 7.10 10.56
C THR A 97 -2.04 6.89 11.37
N SER A 98 -2.92 7.91 11.42
CA SER A 98 -4.19 7.85 12.15
C SER A 98 -5.37 7.86 11.19
N PHE A 99 -6.18 6.80 11.25
CA PHE A 99 -7.45 6.68 10.54
C PHE A 99 -8.62 7.31 11.30
N ASP A 100 -8.52 7.41 12.63
CA ASP A 100 -9.61 7.86 13.51
C ASP A 100 -10.17 9.23 13.09
N LYS A 101 -9.29 10.19 12.76
CA LYS A 101 -9.72 11.52 12.30
C LYS A 101 -10.54 11.47 11.01
N ILE A 102 -10.21 10.56 10.10
CA ILE A 102 -10.97 10.38 8.85
C ILE A 102 -12.31 9.71 9.16
N ALA A 103 -12.30 8.69 10.02
CA ALA A 103 -13.51 8.00 10.44
C ALA A 103 -14.50 8.95 11.12
N ASP A 104 -14.05 9.82 12.03
CA ASP A 104 -14.88 10.81 12.70
C ASP A 104 -15.54 11.78 11.71
N VAL A 105 -14.78 12.29 10.74
CA VAL A 105 -15.31 13.19 9.70
C VAL A 105 -16.33 12.48 8.81
N ILE A 106 -16.07 11.23 8.44
CA ILE A 106 -17.00 10.42 7.64
C ILE A 106 -18.29 10.16 8.43
N ASN A 107 -18.20 9.71 9.67
CA ASN A 107 -19.37 9.37 10.49
C ASN A 107 -20.27 10.59 10.69
N LEU A 108 -19.71 11.74 11.06
CA LEU A 108 -20.47 12.98 11.20
C LEU A 108 -21.12 13.43 9.89
N ALA A 109 -20.42 13.26 8.75
CA ALA A 109 -20.98 13.61 7.45
C ALA A 109 -22.08 12.63 7.01
N LEU A 110 -21.96 11.33 7.29
CA LEU A 110 -23.00 10.34 7.00
C LEU A 110 -24.23 10.57 7.86
N GLU A 111 -24.08 10.87 9.15
CA GLU A 111 -25.20 11.22 10.03
C GLU A 111 -25.97 12.45 9.52
N GLU A 112 -25.26 13.46 9.02
CA GLU A 112 -25.88 14.69 8.51
C GLU A 112 -26.55 14.51 7.14
N PHE A 113 -25.88 13.84 6.18
CA PHE A 113 -26.31 13.80 4.79
C PHE A 113 -27.00 12.50 4.38
N PHE A 114 -26.73 11.39 5.07
CA PHE A 114 -27.30 10.07 4.78
C PHE A 114 -27.83 9.38 6.05
N PRO A 115 -28.77 10.01 6.80
CA PRO A 115 -29.33 9.41 8.01
C PRO A 115 -30.26 8.21 7.74
N ASP A 116 -30.68 8.01 6.48
CA ASP A 116 -31.54 6.91 6.07
C ASP A 116 -30.76 5.58 6.06
N PRO A 117 -31.11 4.62 6.94
CA PRO A 117 -30.40 3.34 7.04
C PRO A 117 -30.63 2.43 5.83
N SER A 118 -31.56 2.76 4.92
CA SER A 118 -31.76 2.00 3.69
C SER A 118 -30.68 2.26 2.64
N VAL A 119 -29.89 3.33 2.79
CA VAL A 119 -28.73 3.61 1.94
C VAL A 119 -27.57 2.71 2.36
N LYS A 120 -27.17 1.82 1.47
CA LYS A 120 -25.97 1.00 1.64
C LYS A 120 -24.73 1.85 1.37
N VAL A 121 -23.93 2.05 2.41
CA VAL A 121 -22.63 2.72 2.33
C VAL A 121 -21.52 1.67 2.27
N ILE A 122 -20.63 1.80 1.30
CA ILE A 122 -19.41 1.00 1.20
C ILE A 122 -18.17 1.90 1.06
N ALA A 123 -17.00 1.28 1.14
CA ALA A 123 -15.73 1.91 0.83
C ALA A 123 -14.81 0.90 0.13
N GLU A 124 -13.76 1.39 -0.52
CA GLU A 124 -12.76 0.62 -1.27
C GLU A 124 -11.34 0.74 -0.64
N PRO A 125 -11.14 0.40 0.65
CA PRO A 125 -9.84 0.48 1.29
C PRO A 125 -8.85 -0.53 0.70
N GLY A 126 -7.78 -0.02 0.07
CA GLY A 126 -6.63 -0.81 -0.38
C GLY A 126 -5.50 -0.80 0.64
N GLN A 127 -4.61 0.21 0.53
CA GLN A 127 -3.39 0.31 1.34
C GLN A 127 -3.64 0.28 2.86
N PHE A 128 -4.80 0.75 3.31
CA PHE A 128 -5.21 0.72 4.72
C PHE A 128 -5.02 -0.64 5.38
N PHE A 129 -5.35 -1.72 4.68
CA PHE A 129 -5.26 -3.06 5.25
C PHE A 129 -3.86 -3.66 5.23
N VAL A 130 -3.03 -3.28 4.25
CA VAL A 130 -1.86 -4.08 3.89
C VAL A 130 -0.54 -3.35 3.99
N ALA A 131 -0.51 -2.01 3.94
CA ALA A 131 0.74 -1.26 3.85
C ALA A 131 1.72 -1.61 4.98
N SER A 132 1.31 -1.44 6.24
CA SER A 132 2.12 -1.76 7.43
C SER A 132 2.24 -3.25 7.76
N ALA A 133 1.48 -4.12 7.09
CA ALA A 133 1.52 -5.55 7.33
C ALA A 133 2.78 -6.24 6.75
N PHE A 134 3.52 -5.54 5.88
CA PHE A 134 4.73 -6.06 5.24
C PHE A 134 5.95 -5.23 5.58
N ALA A 135 7.04 -5.92 5.86
CA ALA A 135 8.38 -5.37 5.87
C ALA A 135 9.23 -6.14 4.87
N LEU A 136 10.00 -5.43 4.04
CA LEU A 136 10.86 -5.99 3.02
C LEU A 136 12.30 -6.01 3.53
N ALA A 137 12.90 -7.19 3.60
CA ALA A 137 14.32 -7.34 3.89
C ALA A 137 15.10 -7.56 2.60
N THR A 138 16.18 -6.81 2.43
CA THR A 138 17.08 -6.89 1.27
C THR A 138 18.52 -7.07 1.74
N ASN A 139 19.29 -7.82 0.97
CA ASN A 139 20.70 -8.09 1.25
C ASN A 139 21.58 -7.23 0.36
N ILE A 140 22.65 -6.66 0.92
CA ILE A 140 23.68 -5.95 0.16
C ILE A 140 24.59 -6.97 -0.49
N HIS A 141 24.50 -7.12 -1.80
CA HIS A 141 25.34 -8.03 -2.55
C HIS A 141 26.61 -7.36 -3.10
N SER A 142 26.59 -6.04 -3.29
CA SER A 142 27.76 -5.27 -3.75
C SER A 142 27.83 -3.90 -3.07
N LYS A 143 29.05 -3.37 -2.94
CA LYS A 143 29.35 -2.06 -2.36
C LYS A 143 30.41 -1.37 -3.20
N ARG A 144 30.28 -0.06 -3.39
CA ARG A 144 31.30 0.80 -4.00
C ARG A 144 31.53 2.03 -3.15
N GLU A 145 32.78 2.28 -2.81
CA GLU A 145 33.20 3.51 -2.13
C GLU A 145 33.69 4.52 -3.17
N VAL A 146 33.22 5.76 -3.05
CA VAL A 146 33.61 6.88 -3.90
C VAL A 146 34.51 7.77 -3.06
N CYS A 147 35.73 8.00 -3.55
CA CYS A 147 36.72 8.85 -2.88
C CYS A 147 36.82 10.21 -3.57
N ASN A 148 37.22 11.23 -2.83
CA ASN A 148 37.59 12.51 -3.44
C ASN A 148 38.97 12.38 -4.10
N ASN A 149 39.07 12.60 -5.42
CA ASN A 149 40.34 12.55 -6.14
C ASN A 149 41.28 13.74 -5.81
N ASP A 150 40.75 14.81 -5.22
CA ASP A 150 41.51 16.02 -4.89
C ASP A 150 42.11 15.99 -3.46
N GLU A 151 41.66 15.09 -2.59
CA GLU A 151 42.21 14.90 -1.25
C GLU A 151 43.30 13.81 -1.26
N LYS A 152 44.49 14.14 -0.74
CA LYS A 152 45.64 13.22 -0.72
C LYS A 152 45.47 11.99 0.16
N ASP A 153 44.45 11.93 1.02
CA ASP A 153 44.26 10.82 1.96
C ASP A 153 43.33 9.70 1.45
N GLY A 154 42.65 9.91 0.30
CA GLY A 154 41.71 8.94 -0.26
C GLY A 154 40.39 8.81 0.53
N SER A 155 39.97 9.83 1.27
CA SER A 155 38.76 9.81 2.09
C SER A 155 37.53 9.43 1.27
N VAL A 156 36.72 8.52 1.83
CA VAL A 156 35.44 8.11 1.24
C VAL A 156 34.42 9.23 1.46
N THR A 157 33.93 9.80 0.36
CA THR A 157 32.93 10.88 0.36
C THR A 157 31.51 10.36 0.18
N HIS A 158 31.35 9.21 -0.50
CA HIS A 158 30.06 8.61 -0.75
C HIS A 158 30.15 7.09 -0.85
N ILE A 159 29.12 6.36 -0.41
CA ILE A 159 29.05 4.89 -0.55
C ILE A 159 27.81 4.50 -1.35
N MET A 160 28.00 3.67 -2.37
CA MET A 160 26.90 3.07 -3.13
C MET A 160 26.70 1.62 -2.67
N TYR A 161 25.50 1.30 -2.21
CA TYR A 161 25.10 -0.07 -1.84
C TYR A 161 24.15 -0.63 -2.90
N TYR A 162 24.38 -1.88 -3.31
CA TYR A 162 23.54 -2.58 -4.28
C TYR A 162 22.84 -3.73 -3.58
N ILE A 163 21.50 -3.70 -3.61
CA ILE A 163 20.62 -4.66 -2.94
C ILE A 163 19.92 -5.58 -3.94
N ASN A 164 19.46 -6.72 -3.45
CA ASN A 164 18.89 -7.80 -4.27
C ASN A 164 17.40 -7.64 -4.63
N ASP A 165 16.82 -6.45 -4.46
CA ASP A 165 15.50 -6.06 -4.97
C ASP A 165 15.54 -4.57 -5.35
N GLY A 166 14.73 -4.14 -6.31
CA GLY A 166 14.87 -2.84 -6.96
C GLY A 166 13.55 -2.26 -7.44
N VAL A 167 13.65 -1.17 -8.19
CA VAL A 167 12.52 -0.40 -8.75
C VAL A 167 11.66 -1.26 -9.67
N PHE A 168 12.26 -2.22 -10.37
CA PHE A 168 11.51 -3.17 -11.23
C PHE A 168 10.87 -4.32 -10.45
N GLY A 169 11.17 -4.45 -9.16
CA GLY A 169 10.63 -5.43 -8.23
C GLY A 169 9.73 -4.76 -7.18
N ALA A 170 10.02 -4.97 -5.90
CA ALA A 170 9.18 -4.47 -4.81
C ALA A 170 9.22 -2.95 -4.62
N PHE A 171 10.22 -2.26 -5.17
CA PHE A 171 10.36 -0.80 -5.07
C PHE A 171 9.77 -0.03 -6.24
N ASN A 172 8.92 -0.63 -7.08
CA ASN A 172 8.23 0.11 -8.15
C ASN A 172 7.43 1.32 -7.64
N CYS A 173 7.07 1.28 -6.36
CA CYS A 173 6.40 2.35 -5.65
C CYS A 173 7.22 3.65 -5.57
N VAL A 174 8.56 3.63 -5.78
CA VAL A 174 9.40 4.84 -5.84
C VAL A 174 9.27 5.62 -7.15
N ALA A 175 8.63 5.03 -8.17
CA ALA A 175 8.26 5.78 -9.38
C ALA A 175 7.27 6.92 -9.06
N ASN A 176 6.58 6.87 -7.91
CA ASN A 176 5.87 8.00 -7.36
C ASN A 176 6.83 8.86 -6.51
N PRO A 177 7.07 10.13 -6.86
CA PRO A 177 7.98 11.00 -6.11
C PRO A 177 7.54 11.27 -4.68
N ASN A 178 6.29 11.02 -4.32
CA ASN A 178 5.79 11.18 -2.95
C ASN A 178 6.04 9.96 -2.05
N ASN A 179 6.68 8.91 -2.57
CA ASN A 179 6.91 7.68 -1.84
C ASN A 179 8.40 7.40 -1.69
N HIS A 180 8.87 7.43 -0.44
CA HIS A 180 10.27 7.29 -0.09
C HIS A 180 10.46 6.16 0.93
N PRO A 181 10.72 4.93 0.48
CA PRO A 181 11.07 3.83 1.36
C PRO A 181 12.30 4.18 2.20
N VAL A 182 12.18 4.05 3.52
CA VAL A 182 13.26 4.36 4.45
C VAL A 182 14.02 3.08 4.78
N PRO A 183 15.30 2.96 4.40
CA PRO A 183 16.12 1.82 4.75
C PRO A 183 16.50 1.86 6.23
N VAL A 184 16.38 0.73 6.91
CA VAL A 184 16.82 0.55 8.29
C VAL A 184 17.80 -0.61 8.33
N PRO A 185 19.07 -0.39 8.72
CA PRO A 185 20.00 -1.49 8.97
C PRO A 185 19.38 -2.49 9.95
N LEU A 186 19.39 -3.78 9.59
CA LEU A 186 18.79 -4.81 10.43
C LEU A 186 19.54 -4.98 11.76
N LYS A 187 20.83 -4.63 11.77
CA LYS A 187 21.68 -4.59 12.95
C LYS A 187 22.09 -3.17 13.24
N SER A 188 22.36 -2.90 14.51
CA SER A 188 23.02 -1.65 14.87
C SER A 188 24.46 -1.69 14.34
N HIS A 189 24.83 -0.64 13.63
CA HIS A 189 26.21 -0.38 13.23
C HIS A 189 26.68 0.87 13.97
N ASP A 190 27.75 0.73 14.75
CA ASP A 190 28.44 1.87 15.32
C ASP A 190 29.35 2.49 14.26
N GLY A 191 29.34 3.80 14.12
CA GLY A 191 30.23 4.47 13.18
C GLY A 191 29.75 5.83 12.72
N LYS A 192 30.63 6.51 11.98
CA LYS A 192 30.29 7.76 11.31
C LYS A 192 29.25 7.49 10.23
N LEU A 193 28.21 8.32 10.18
CA LEU A 193 27.28 8.31 9.07
C LEU A 193 27.96 8.92 7.83
N THR A 194 27.84 8.22 6.72
CA THR A 194 28.43 8.61 5.43
C THR A 194 27.31 8.78 4.40
N PRO A 195 27.33 9.85 3.59
CA PRO A 195 26.44 9.99 2.45
C PRO A 195 26.46 8.73 1.58
N SER A 196 25.28 8.21 1.28
CA SER A 196 25.12 6.92 0.64
C SER A 196 23.94 6.90 -0.32
N SER A 197 23.98 5.99 -1.29
CA SER A 197 22.86 5.71 -2.20
C SER A 197 22.61 4.21 -2.27
N ILE A 198 21.35 3.81 -2.48
CA ILE A 198 20.94 2.41 -2.56
C ILE A 198 20.37 2.15 -3.94
N TRP A 199 20.88 1.09 -4.57
CA TRP A 199 20.58 0.69 -5.94
C TRP A 199 20.00 -0.70 -5.96
N GLY A 200 19.08 -0.95 -6.88
CA GLY A 200 18.60 -2.30 -7.16
C GLY A 200 19.60 -3.12 -8.00
N PRO A 201 19.26 -4.38 -8.29
CA PRO A 201 20.20 -5.34 -8.87
C PRO A 201 20.25 -5.29 -10.41
N THR A 202 19.39 -4.51 -11.06
CA THR A 202 19.30 -4.52 -12.52
C THR A 202 20.42 -3.71 -13.19
N CYS A 203 20.59 -3.91 -14.49
CA CYS A 203 21.55 -3.13 -15.28
C CYS A 203 21.04 -1.74 -15.64
N HIS A 204 19.85 -1.34 -15.17
CA HIS A 204 19.18 -0.12 -15.58
C HIS A 204 19.53 1.03 -14.64
N SER A 205 19.95 2.17 -15.19
CA SER A 205 20.43 3.31 -14.38
C SER A 205 19.34 3.99 -13.54
N LEU A 206 18.06 3.76 -13.83
CA LEU A 206 16.94 4.23 -12.99
C LEU A 206 16.58 3.26 -11.86
N ASP A 207 17.31 2.15 -11.72
CA ASP A 207 17.12 1.21 -10.61
C ASP A 207 17.80 1.72 -9.33
N GLN A 208 17.40 2.91 -8.92
CA GLN A 208 17.89 3.61 -7.74
C GLN A 208 16.75 3.70 -6.73
N VAL A 209 16.91 3.00 -5.60
CA VAL A 209 15.87 2.90 -4.55
C VAL A 209 15.93 4.11 -3.61
N VAL A 210 17.14 4.54 -3.24
CA VAL A 210 17.36 5.73 -2.41
C VAL A 210 18.48 6.57 -3.02
N GLU A 211 18.15 7.81 -3.37
CA GLU A 211 19.10 8.71 -4.03
C GLU A 211 20.21 9.17 -3.09
N ASN A 212 19.84 9.63 -1.89
CA ASN A 212 20.79 10.10 -0.90
C ASN A 212 20.28 9.82 0.52
N ILE A 213 21.14 9.21 1.33
CA ILE A 213 20.89 8.96 2.75
C ILE A 213 22.21 8.87 3.52
N ASN A 214 22.21 9.36 4.75
CA ASN A 214 23.33 9.14 5.66
C ASN A 214 23.15 7.80 6.38
N LEU A 215 24.01 6.82 6.06
CA LEU A 215 24.02 5.50 6.69
C LEU A 215 25.35 5.26 7.41
N PRO A 216 25.36 4.45 8.49
CA PRO A 216 26.62 3.92 9.00
C PRO A 216 27.28 3.08 7.91
N THR A 217 28.60 2.89 7.99
CA THR A 217 29.29 2.01 7.04
C THR A 217 28.80 0.58 7.19
N MET A 218 28.25 0.04 6.10
CA MET A 218 27.78 -1.33 6.02
C MET A 218 28.66 -2.14 5.07
N ASN A 219 28.51 -3.46 5.11
CA ASN A 219 29.30 -4.44 4.39
C ASN A 219 28.43 -5.28 3.44
N ILE A 220 29.09 -5.94 2.49
CA ILE A 220 28.46 -6.99 1.70
C ILE A 220 27.99 -8.10 2.64
N GLY A 221 26.77 -8.59 2.44
CA GLY A 221 26.12 -9.54 3.33
C GLY A 221 25.24 -8.90 4.42
N ASP A 222 25.37 -7.60 4.68
CA ASP A 222 24.46 -6.90 5.61
C ASP A 222 23.06 -6.76 5.02
N TRP A 223 22.07 -6.59 5.89
CA TRP A 223 20.66 -6.52 5.52
C TRP A 223 20.06 -5.15 5.82
N LEU A 224 19.28 -4.65 4.86
CA LEU A 224 18.43 -3.47 5.00
C LEU A 224 16.97 -3.88 5.05
N MET A 225 16.25 -3.37 6.04
CA MET A 225 14.82 -3.53 6.20
C MET A 225 14.10 -2.27 5.76
N PHE A 226 12.99 -2.44 5.04
CA PHE A 226 12.08 -1.38 4.63
C PHE A 226 10.68 -1.71 5.17
N LYS A 227 10.18 -0.88 6.08
CA LYS A 227 8.84 -1.02 6.66
C LYS A 227 7.77 -0.46 5.71
N ASP A 228 6.52 -0.79 6.00
CA ASP A 228 5.34 -0.29 5.26
C ASP A 228 5.34 -0.64 3.75
N MET A 229 5.92 -1.79 3.40
CA MET A 229 6.14 -2.21 2.00
C MET A 229 5.02 -3.13 1.46
N GLY A 230 3.80 -3.04 1.99
CA GLY A 230 2.72 -3.96 1.62
C GLY A 230 1.76 -3.46 0.54
N ALA A 231 1.66 -2.15 0.34
CA ALA A 231 0.73 -1.56 -0.63
C ALA A 231 1.45 -1.17 -1.92
N TYR A 232 0.90 -1.59 -3.07
CA TYR A 232 1.41 -1.23 -4.40
C TYR A 232 2.89 -1.55 -4.63
N THR A 233 3.38 -2.64 -4.01
CA THR A 233 4.74 -3.16 -4.19
C THR A 233 4.69 -4.39 -5.08
N LEU A 234 4.58 -5.61 -4.51
CA LEU A 234 4.64 -6.87 -5.24
C LEU A 234 3.61 -7.01 -6.37
N VAL A 235 2.45 -6.37 -6.25
CA VAL A 235 1.37 -6.43 -7.25
C VAL A 235 1.78 -5.86 -8.62
N ALA A 236 2.78 -4.98 -8.66
CA ALA A 236 3.31 -4.37 -9.88
C ALA A 236 4.77 -4.77 -10.16
N ALA A 237 5.32 -5.70 -9.37
CA ALA A 237 6.68 -6.19 -9.57
C ALA A 237 6.79 -7.02 -10.86
N THR A 238 7.95 -6.92 -11.51
CA THR A 238 8.29 -7.68 -12.72
C THR A 238 9.50 -8.56 -12.46
N THR A 239 9.84 -9.43 -13.43
CA THR A 239 11.09 -10.20 -13.42
C THR A 239 12.10 -9.65 -14.45
N PHE A 240 12.16 -8.32 -14.59
CA PHE A 240 13.13 -7.66 -15.45
C PHE A 240 14.56 -8.06 -15.06
N ASN A 241 15.46 -8.23 -16.05
CA ASN A 241 16.78 -8.84 -15.87
C ASN A 241 16.78 -10.24 -15.23
N SER A 242 15.66 -10.95 -15.27
CA SER A 242 15.48 -12.29 -14.68
C SER A 242 15.63 -12.36 -13.15
N PHE A 243 15.59 -11.21 -12.46
CA PHE A 243 15.54 -11.23 -11.00
C PHE A 243 14.17 -11.71 -10.53
N PRO A 244 14.09 -12.71 -9.63
CA PRO A 244 12.81 -13.19 -9.13
C PRO A 244 12.18 -12.17 -8.18
N CYS A 245 10.85 -12.14 -8.13
CA CYS A 245 10.15 -11.36 -7.11
C CYS A 245 10.45 -11.91 -5.71
N SER A 246 10.54 -11.00 -4.73
CA SER A 246 10.75 -11.34 -3.32
C SER A 246 9.72 -12.35 -2.81
N LYS A 247 10.20 -13.35 -2.06
CA LYS A 247 9.33 -14.36 -1.44
C LYS A 247 8.58 -13.75 -0.27
N VAL A 248 7.29 -14.04 -0.18
CA VAL A 248 6.44 -13.60 0.93
C VAL A 248 6.33 -14.71 1.94
N HIS A 249 6.64 -14.37 3.20
CA HIS A 249 6.42 -15.23 4.34
C HIS A 249 5.37 -14.59 5.24
N ALA A 250 4.17 -15.16 5.28
CA ALA A 250 3.09 -14.62 6.08
C ALA A 250 3.21 -15.11 7.53
N LEU A 251 3.13 -14.17 8.47
CA LEU A 251 3.26 -14.43 9.90
C LEU A 251 2.01 -13.97 10.64
N ILE A 252 1.55 -14.77 11.60
CA ILE A 252 0.43 -14.39 12.46
C ILE A 252 0.74 -14.68 13.92
N ASN A 253 0.42 -13.72 14.79
CA ASN A 253 0.46 -13.92 16.22
C ASN A 253 -0.64 -14.92 16.63
N LYS A 254 -0.33 -15.81 17.57
CA LYS A 254 -1.29 -16.82 18.07
C LYS A 254 -2.60 -16.20 18.56
N HIS A 255 -2.56 -15.03 19.19
CA HIS A 255 -3.74 -14.32 19.66
C HIS A 255 -4.67 -13.92 18.51
N TYR A 256 -4.13 -13.26 17.47
CA TYR A 256 -4.91 -12.87 16.28
C TYR A 256 -5.41 -14.09 15.50
N ARG A 257 -4.65 -15.18 15.46
CA ARG A 257 -5.11 -16.45 14.86
C ARG A 257 -6.39 -16.96 15.54
N LEU A 258 -6.49 -16.88 16.87
CA LEU A 258 -7.67 -17.33 17.59
C LEU A 258 -8.88 -16.44 17.30
N LEU A 259 -8.67 -15.12 17.27
CA LEU A 259 -9.70 -14.15 16.90
C LEU A 259 -10.25 -14.40 15.49
N LEU A 260 -9.38 -14.72 14.54
CA LEU A 260 -9.79 -14.94 13.15
C LEU A 260 -10.43 -16.32 12.90
N LYS A 261 -10.31 -17.27 13.83
CA LYS A 261 -10.80 -18.64 13.65
C LYS A 261 -12.32 -18.71 13.45
N ASP A 262 -13.05 -17.77 14.06
CA ASP A 262 -14.51 -17.74 14.02
C ASP A 262 -15.06 -16.89 12.87
N HIS A 263 -14.18 -16.16 12.15
CA HIS A 263 -14.56 -15.23 11.08
C HIS A 263 -13.98 -15.60 9.70
N LEU A 264 -12.95 -16.43 9.64
CA LEU A 264 -12.42 -16.98 8.40
C LEU A 264 -12.67 -18.49 8.39
N SER A 265 -13.21 -19.01 7.29
CA SER A 265 -13.16 -20.43 6.98
C SER A 265 -11.69 -20.83 6.71
N LEU A 266 -10.88 -20.93 7.76
CA LEU A 266 -9.45 -21.26 7.71
C LEU A 266 -9.14 -22.64 7.10
N ALA A 267 -10.15 -23.37 6.61
CA ALA A 267 -10.01 -24.62 5.87
C ALA A 267 -9.14 -24.49 4.61
N GLU A 268 -9.00 -23.28 4.05
CA GLU A 268 -8.24 -23.03 2.83
C GLU A 268 -6.79 -22.60 3.07
N VAL A 269 -6.44 -22.19 4.30
CA VAL A 269 -5.10 -21.75 4.65
C VAL A 269 -4.37 -22.92 5.30
N ARG A 270 -3.35 -23.48 4.63
CA ARG A 270 -2.50 -24.51 5.24
C ARG A 270 -1.60 -23.83 6.26
N ILE A 271 -1.90 -24.07 7.53
CA ILE A 271 -1.18 -23.49 8.65
C ILE A 271 -0.07 -24.45 9.07
N ALA A 272 1.19 -24.09 8.81
CA ALA A 272 2.32 -24.81 9.36
C ALA A 272 2.45 -24.46 10.85
N THR A 273 2.28 -25.45 11.73
CA THR A 273 2.55 -25.29 13.16
C THR A 273 4.03 -25.55 13.42
N GLY A 274 4.79 -24.49 13.66
CA GLY A 274 6.17 -24.56 14.13
C GLY A 274 6.58 -23.23 14.75
N ASN A 275 7.47 -23.27 15.75
CA ASN A 275 8.25 -22.09 16.11
C ASN A 275 9.23 -21.86 14.96
N MET A 276 8.95 -20.89 14.09
CA MET A 276 9.95 -20.49 13.11
C MET A 276 10.77 -19.35 13.67
N ILE A 277 12.08 -19.58 13.74
CA ILE A 277 13.06 -18.51 13.86
C ILE A 277 13.31 -18.07 12.42
N PHE A 278 12.78 -16.90 12.02
CA PHE A 278 13.21 -16.26 10.79
C PHE A 278 14.69 -15.92 10.94
N ARG A 279 15.54 -16.67 10.25
CA ARG A 279 16.98 -16.41 10.20
C ARG A 279 17.26 -15.37 9.13
N LEU A 280 16.80 -14.14 9.36
CA LEU A 280 17.31 -12.97 8.65
C LEU A 280 18.76 -12.73 9.13
N GLY A 281 19.68 -12.30 8.26
CA GLY A 281 21.09 -12.07 8.65
C GLY A 281 21.99 -13.31 8.65
N LEU A 282 21.73 -14.27 7.76
CA LEU A 282 22.73 -15.29 7.41
C LEU A 282 23.69 -14.72 6.35
N ASP A 283 24.97 -15.07 6.45
CA ASP A 283 25.95 -14.77 5.40
C ASP A 283 25.77 -15.67 4.16
N GLU A 284 26.64 -15.51 3.16
CA GLU A 284 26.63 -16.32 1.93
C GLU A 284 26.79 -17.83 2.17
N ASN A 285 27.27 -18.24 3.35
CA ASN A 285 27.47 -19.63 3.77
C ASN A 285 26.33 -20.15 4.67
N GLY A 286 25.33 -19.32 4.99
CA GLY A 286 24.22 -19.69 5.86
C GLY A 286 24.56 -19.62 7.36
N GLU A 287 25.66 -18.96 7.74
CA GLU A 287 26.09 -18.80 9.14
C GLU A 287 25.48 -17.55 9.79
N ARG A 288 25.24 -17.65 11.11
CA ARG A 288 24.54 -16.61 11.89
C ARG A 288 25.48 -15.46 12.18
N GLN A 289 25.15 -14.27 11.72
CA GLN A 289 25.93 -13.10 12.08
C GLN A 289 25.43 -12.48 13.40
N ASP A 290 26.33 -12.10 14.33
CA ASP A 290 25.98 -11.55 15.65
C ASP A 290 25.19 -10.23 15.59
N GLY A 291 24.22 -10.03 16.51
CA GLY A 291 23.47 -8.77 16.66
C GLY A 291 22.17 -8.63 15.87
N VAL A 292 21.66 -9.69 15.21
CA VAL A 292 20.32 -9.69 14.60
C VAL A 292 19.24 -9.78 15.69
N GLU A 293 18.26 -8.88 15.68
CA GLU A 293 17.09 -8.98 16.56
C GLU A 293 16.31 -10.29 16.31
N ASN A 294 16.05 -11.04 17.38
CA ASN A 294 15.20 -12.23 17.31
C ASN A 294 13.73 -11.82 17.15
N TRP A 295 13.17 -12.02 15.95
CA TRP A 295 11.72 -12.05 15.76
C TRP A 295 11.16 -13.39 16.26
N SER A 296 11.12 -13.56 17.58
CA SER A 296 10.58 -14.78 18.18
C SER A 296 9.07 -14.64 18.45
N CYS A 297 8.32 -15.69 18.08
CA CYS A 297 6.88 -15.92 18.34
C CYS A 297 5.89 -15.60 17.20
N TYR A 298 6.15 -16.09 15.99
CA TYR A 298 5.15 -16.12 14.91
C TYR A 298 5.08 -17.51 14.25
N GLN A 299 3.86 -17.92 13.86
CA GLN A 299 3.62 -19.12 13.06
C GLN A 299 3.45 -18.70 11.59
N GLU A 300 4.04 -19.46 10.67
CA GLU A 300 3.90 -19.21 9.22
C GLU A 300 2.54 -19.66 8.69
N LEU A 301 1.96 -18.82 7.84
CA LEU A 301 0.82 -19.16 7.00
C LEU A 301 1.35 -19.43 5.58
N THR A 302 1.17 -20.64 5.08
CA THR A 302 1.50 -20.96 3.70
C THR A 302 0.25 -20.75 2.84
N VAL A 303 0.27 -19.76 1.95
CA VAL A 303 -0.82 -19.49 1.00
C VAL A 303 -0.56 -20.28 -0.28
N ASP A 304 -1.41 -21.26 -0.58
CA ASP A 304 -1.35 -22.01 -1.83
C ASP A 304 -1.89 -21.16 -2.98
N LYS A 305 -0.98 -20.67 -3.84
CA LYS A 305 -1.31 -19.81 -4.99
C LYS A 305 -2.28 -20.47 -5.98
N SER A 306 -2.39 -21.79 -6.01
CA SER A 306 -3.24 -22.51 -6.97
C SER A 306 -4.75 -22.43 -6.66
N LYS A 307 -5.13 -21.98 -5.46
CA LYS A 307 -6.54 -21.91 -5.02
C LYS A 307 -7.15 -20.51 -5.03
N LEU A 308 -6.37 -19.46 -5.29
CA LEU A 308 -6.87 -18.07 -5.39
C LEU A 308 -7.70 -17.79 -6.64
N LEU A 309 -7.76 -18.73 -7.60
CA LEU A 309 -8.46 -18.55 -8.89
C LEU A 309 -9.95 -18.95 -8.88
N HIS A 310 -10.52 -19.38 -7.75
CA HIS A 310 -11.92 -19.87 -7.68
C HIS A 310 -12.77 -19.23 -6.57
N LEU A 311 -12.68 -17.91 -6.38
CA LEU A 311 -13.69 -17.14 -5.64
C LEU A 311 -14.57 -16.35 -6.61
N LYS A 312 -15.31 -17.09 -7.43
CA LYS A 312 -16.56 -16.65 -8.04
C LYS A 312 -17.56 -17.79 -7.82
N GLU A 313 -18.75 -17.42 -7.38
CA GLU A 313 -19.91 -18.28 -7.10
C GLU A 313 -19.94 -18.83 -5.67
N ASP A 314 -20.70 -18.10 -4.84
CA ASP A 314 -21.71 -18.61 -3.92
C ASP A 314 -21.69 -17.89 -2.57
N CYS A 315 -22.24 -16.67 -2.59
CA CYS A 315 -22.91 -16.11 -1.41
C CYS A 315 -24.25 -15.51 -1.85
N SER A 316 -25.33 -16.23 -1.53
CA SER A 316 -26.70 -15.75 -1.46
C SER A 316 -27.44 -16.59 -0.42
N PRO A 317 -28.43 -16.02 0.27
CA PRO A 317 -28.39 -14.87 1.16
C PRO A 317 -27.93 -15.24 2.59
#